data_AF-A0A8X7TDU9-F1
#
_entry.id   AF-A0A8X7TDU9-F1
#
_cell.length_a   1.000
_cell.length_b   1.000
_cell.length_c   1.000
_cell.angle_alpha   90.00
_cell.angle_beta   90.00
_cell.angle_gamma   90.00
#
_symmetry.space_group_name_H-M   'P 1'
#
loop_
_entity.id
_entity.type
_entity.pdbx_description
1 polymer ?
#
loop_
_entity_poly.entity_id
_entity_poly.type
_entity_poly.pdbx_seq_one_letter_code
_entity_poly.pdbx_strand_id
1 'polypeptide(L)'
;MLVRFSTKQKENLIVRKILSYFLKAFIKPLSKQDKMVNVPKTRRTYCKGRECRKHTQHKVTQYKAGKASLFAQGKRRYDRKQKGYGGQTKPVFHKKAKTTKKVVLRLECVVCKTKAQLALKRCKHFELGGDKKQKGQALQF
;
A
#
# COMPACT_ATOMS: atom_id res chain seq x y z
N MET A 1 -44.65 13.65 -48.83
CA MET A 1 -43.23 14.03 -49.03
C MET A 1 -43.06 15.49 -48.64
N LEU A 2 -42.44 15.77 -47.50
CA LEU A 2 -41.93 17.11 -47.18
C LEU A 2 -40.45 16.95 -46.82
N VAL A 3 -39.62 17.67 -47.57
CA VAL A 3 -38.16 17.54 -47.60
C VAL A 3 -37.55 18.81 -47.02
N ARG A 4 -36.64 18.62 -46.06
CA ARG A 4 -35.61 19.55 -45.52
C ARG A 4 -36.17 20.80 -44.82
N PHE A 5 -35.57 21.41 -43.79
CA PHE A 5 -34.18 21.64 -43.40
C PHE A 5 -34.18 21.92 -41.88
N SER A 6 -33.21 21.43 -41.08
CA SER A 6 -32.63 22.23 -39.99
C SER A 6 -31.40 21.56 -39.35
N THR A 7 -30.24 22.16 -39.60
CA THR A 7 -29.16 22.43 -38.61
C THR A 7 -28.55 21.27 -37.81
N LYS A 8 -27.88 20.34 -38.51
CA LYS A 8 -26.94 19.37 -37.93
C LYS A 8 -25.54 19.98 -37.68
N GLN A 9 -25.44 21.14 -37.03
CA GLN A 9 -24.15 21.78 -36.72
C GLN A 9 -24.34 22.86 -35.65
N LYS A 10 -24.20 22.54 -34.34
CA LYS A 10 -23.76 23.48 -33.27
C LYS A 10 -23.69 22.93 -31.84
N GLU A 11 -23.81 21.63 -31.59
CA GLU A 11 -23.65 21.10 -30.22
C GLU A 11 -22.28 20.45 -29.94
N ASN A 12 -21.17 21.06 -30.36
CA ASN A 12 -19.87 20.36 -30.28
C ASN A 12 -18.68 21.14 -29.71
N LEU A 13 -18.89 22.31 -29.10
CA LEU A 13 -17.80 23.05 -28.42
C LEU A 13 -17.95 23.13 -26.90
N ILE A 14 -19.18 23.27 -26.39
CA ILE A 14 -19.46 23.41 -24.95
C ILE A 14 -19.24 22.08 -24.22
N VAL A 15 -19.78 20.98 -24.73
CA VAL A 15 -19.66 19.64 -24.12
C VAL A 15 -18.19 19.16 -24.12
N ARG A 16 -17.44 19.44 -25.19
CA ARG A 16 -16.00 19.15 -25.28
C ARG A 16 -15.17 20.00 -24.31
N LYS A 17 -15.49 21.30 -24.15
CA LYS A 17 -14.85 22.15 -23.13
C LYS A 17 -15.14 21.63 -21.73
N ILE A 18 -16.40 21.36 -21.38
CA ILE A 18 -16.80 20.86 -20.05
C ILE A 18 -16.12 19.53 -19.71
N LEU A 19 -16.07 18.56 -20.64
CA LEU A 19 -15.34 17.31 -20.45
C LEU A 19 -13.82 17.52 -20.27
N SER A 20 -13.23 18.48 -20.99
CA SER A 20 -11.80 18.79 -20.83
C SER A 20 -11.47 19.45 -19.48
N TYR A 21 -12.36 20.28 -18.94
CA TYR A 21 -12.22 20.88 -17.60
C TYR A 21 -12.37 19.81 -16.51
N PHE A 22 -13.29 18.85 -16.68
CA PHE A 22 -13.49 17.75 -15.73
C PHE A 22 -12.30 16.75 -15.71
N LEU A 23 -11.73 16.42 -16.87
CA LEU A 23 -10.57 15.52 -16.92
C LEU A 23 -9.26 16.16 -16.44
N LYS A 24 -9.05 17.46 -16.64
CA LYS A 24 -7.84 18.16 -16.17
C LYS A 24 -7.83 18.37 -14.64
N ALA A 25 -8.99 18.41 -13.99
CA ALA A 25 -9.09 18.57 -12.53
C ALA A 25 -8.72 17.30 -11.74
N PHE A 26 -8.80 16.10 -12.35
CA PHE A 26 -8.60 14.82 -11.65
C PHE A 26 -7.18 14.24 -11.76
N ILE A 27 -6.36 14.78 -12.67
CA ILE A 27 -4.98 14.34 -12.89
C ILE A 27 -4.05 15.46 -12.44
N LYS A 28 -4.01 15.74 -11.14
CA LYS A 28 -2.86 16.44 -10.57
C LYS A 28 -1.76 15.39 -10.35
N PRO A 29 -0.68 15.36 -11.14
CA PRO A 29 0.50 14.61 -10.76
C PRO A 29 1.06 15.30 -9.53
N LEU A 30 0.84 14.71 -8.37
CA LEU A 30 1.61 15.00 -7.17
C LEU A 30 3.05 14.58 -7.46
N SER A 31 3.85 15.48 -8.04
CA SER A 31 5.31 15.47 -7.99
C SER A 31 5.76 15.77 -6.54
N LYS A 32 5.24 14.97 -5.61
CA LYS A 32 5.63 14.98 -4.22
C LYS A 32 6.95 14.22 -4.20
N GLN A 33 8.06 14.95 -4.08
CA GLN A 33 9.39 14.37 -3.85
C GLN A 33 9.24 13.15 -2.95
N ASP A 34 9.68 11.98 -3.43
CA ASP A 34 9.57 10.71 -2.70
C ASP A 34 10.40 10.83 -1.41
N LYS A 35 9.75 11.30 -0.34
CA LYS A 35 10.38 11.46 0.97
C LYS A 35 10.78 10.06 1.45
N MET A 36 12.07 9.76 1.36
CA MET A 36 12.70 8.57 1.93
C MET A 36 12.28 8.43 3.40
N VAL A 37 11.65 7.30 3.75
CA VAL A 37 11.15 7.03 5.11
C VAL A 37 12.18 6.17 5.83
N ASN A 38 12.86 6.76 6.80
CA ASN A 38 13.81 6.09 7.69
C ASN A 38 13.18 5.78 9.05
N VAL A 39 13.25 4.54 9.51
CA VAL A 39 12.81 4.12 10.84
C VAL A 39 14.00 3.51 11.61
N PRO A 40 14.23 3.89 12.88
CA PRO A 40 15.33 3.32 13.66
C PRO A 40 15.12 1.82 13.95
N LYS A 41 16.21 1.06 14.00
CA LYS A 41 16.22 -0.37 14.37
C LYS A 41 15.81 -0.60 15.83
N THR A 42 15.87 0.44 16.66
CA THR A 42 15.56 0.40 18.08
C THR A 42 14.57 1.51 18.44
N ARG A 43 13.45 1.17 19.09
CA ARG A 43 12.44 2.14 19.56
C ARG A 43 11.99 1.81 20.99
N ARG A 44 11.90 2.82 21.86
CA ARG A 44 11.21 2.68 23.16
C ARG A 44 9.71 2.84 22.96
N THR A 45 8.94 1.85 23.37
CA THR A 45 7.47 1.88 23.29
C THR A 45 6.85 1.03 24.38
N TYR A 46 5.54 1.17 24.59
CA TYR A 46 4.81 0.43 25.59
C TYR A 46 4.76 -1.06 25.24
N CYS A 47 5.14 -1.91 26.19
CA CYS A 47 5.06 -3.35 26.06
C CYS A 47 3.80 -3.89 26.77
N LYS A 48 2.97 -4.62 26.02
CA LYS A 48 1.75 -5.27 26.52
C LYS A 48 2.01 -6.62 27.23
N GLY A 49 3.28 -7.02 27.37
CA GLY A 49 3.66 -8.23 28.08
C GLY A 49 3.21 -8.15 29.54
N ARG A 50 2.69 -9.28 30.07
CA ARG A 50 2.14 -9.36 31.43
C ARG A 50 3.17 -8.92 32.49
N GLU A 51 4.43 -9.27 32.27
CA GLU A 51 5.58 -8.96 33.15
C GLU A 51 6.11 -7.54 32.97
N CYS A 52 5.98 -6.95 31.78
CA CYS A 52 6.56 -5.63 31.51
C CYS A 52 5.59 -4.50 31.87
N ARG A 53 4.40 -4.46 31.25
CA ARG A 53 3.41 -3.37 31.32
C ARG A 53 3.98 -1.94 31.39
N LYS A 54 5.16 -1.73 30.78
CA LYS A 54 5.95 -0.49 30.86
C LYS A 54 6.63 -0.20 29.52
N HIS A 55 7.17 1.00 29.39
CA HIS A 55 7.95 1.38 28.21
C HIS A 55 9.31 0.69 28.25
N THR A 56 9.57 -0.15 27.24
CA THR A 56 10.81 -0.92 27.12
C THR A 56 11.43 -0.72 25.76
N GLN A 57 12.71 -1.06 25.64
CA GLN A 57 13.41 -1.06 24.36
C GLN A 57 12.87 -2.21 23.49
N HIS A 58 12.48 -1.89 22.26
CA HIS A 58 12.06 -2.86 21.26
C HIS A 58 13.04 -2.88 20.08
N LYS A 59 13.33 -4.08 19.60
CA LYS A 59 13.99 -4.32 18.30
C LYS A 59 12.93 -4.23 17.21
N VAL A 60 13.15 -3.36 16.23
CA VAL A 60 12.24 -3.11 15.11
C VAL A 60 12.74 -3.93 13.93
N THR A 61 11.86 -4.74 13.33
CA THR A 61 12.13 -5.46 12.08
C THR A 61 10.97 -5.28 11.11
N GLN A 62 11.24 -5.47 9.81
CA GLN A 62 10.17 -5.45 8.81
C GLN A 62 9.38 -6.77 8.85
N TYR A 63 8.05 -6.68 8.84
CA TYR A 63 7.21 -7.87 8.69
C TYR A 63 7.38 -8.48 7.29
N LYS A 64 7.63 -9.78 7.25
CA LYS A 64 7.56 -10.61 6.04
C LYS A 64 6.41 -11.58 6.17
N ALA A 65 5.67 -11.77 5.08
CA ALA A 65 4.63 -12.81 5.03
C ALA A 65 5.29 -14.19 5.07
N GLY A 66 4.74 -15.09 5.87
CA GLY A 66 5.19 -16.49 5.93
C GLY A 66 4.70 -17.31 4.73
N LYS A 67 5.19 -18.55 4.62
CA LYS A 67 4.71 -19.54 3.64
C LYS A 67 3.23 -19.86 3.89
N ALA A 68 2.44 -19.93 2.81
CA ALA A 68 1.04 -20.32 2.91
C ALA A 68 0.92 -21.80 3.29
N SER A 69 0.09 -22.10 4.30
CA SER A 69 -0.19 -23.48 4.73
C SER A 69 -1.21 -24.16 3.80
N LEU A 70 -0.94 -25.41 3.42
CA LEU A 70 -1.84 -26.22 2.57
C LEU A 70 -3.03 -26.80 3.35
N PHE A 71 -2.86 -27.02 4.65
CA PHE A 71 -3.87 -27.68 5.49
C PHE A 71 -4.93 -26.72 6.03
N ALA A 72 -4.78 -25.41 5.79
CA ALA A 72 -5.78 -24.42 6.12
C ALA A 72 -7.13 -24.77 5.46
N GLN A 73 -8.23 -24.63 6.21
CA GLN A 73 -9.57 -25.04 5.77
C GLN A 73 -9.95 -24.45 4.40
N GLY A 74 -9.60 -23.18 4.15
CA GLY A 74 -9.87 -22.51 2.88
C GLY A 74 -9.13 -23.14 1.70
N LYS A 75 -7.87 -23.53 1.89
CA LYS A 75 -7.06 -24.19 0.85
C LYS A 75 -7.57 -25.61 0.59
N ARG A 76 -7.84 -26.40 1.63
CA ARG A 76 -8.47 -27.72 1.51
C ARG A 76 -9.79 -27.69 0.74
N ARG A 77 -10.64 -26.70 1.03
CA ARG A 77 -11.92 -26.50 0.32
C ARG A 77 -11.70 -26.10 -1.14
N TYR A 78 -10.76 -25.19 -1.42
CA TYR A 78 -10.44 -24.76 -2.78
C TYR A 78 -9.92 -25.92 -3.61
N ASP A 79 -8.97 -26.70 -3.09
CA ASP A 79 -8.39 -27.84 -3.80
C ASP A 79 -9.43 -28.92 -4.06
N ARG A 80 -10.34 -29.19 -3.11
CA ARG A 80 -11.47 -30.10 -3.35
C ARG A 80 -12.41 -29.59 -4.43
N LYS A 81 -12.72 -28.28 -4.45
CA LYS A 81 -13.58 -27.67 -5.47
C LYS A 81 -12.92 -27.67 -6.85
N GLN A 82 -11.60 -27.55 -6.90
CA GLN A 82 -10.83 -27.45 -8.13
C GLN A 82 -10.55 -28.80 -8.80
N LYS A 83 -10.75 -29.93 -8.10
CA LYS A 83 -10.59 -31.29 -8.64
C LYS A 83 -11.73 -31.63 -9.61
N GLY A 84 -11.40 -32.36 -10.68
CA GLY A 84 -12.34 -32.78 -11.72
C GLY A 84 -12.35 -31.82 -12.92
N TYR A 85 -13.38 -31.92 -13.74
CA TYR A 85 -13.57 -31.06 -14.91
C TYR A 85 -14.31 -29.77 -14.55
N GLY A 86 -14.20 -28.73 -15.37
CA GLY A 86 -14.90 -27.45 -15.16
C GLY A 86 -14.02 -26.21 -15.02
N GLY A 87 -12.70 -26.33 -15.21
CA GLY A 87 -11.78 -25.19 -15.29
C GLY A 87 -11.61 -24.45 -13.96
N GLN A 88 -11.36 -23.14 -14.02
CA GLN A 88 -11.05 -22.34 -12.83
C GLN A 88 -12.32 -21.99 -12.03
N THR A 89 -12.40 -22.44 -10.77
CA THR A 89 -13.65 -22.36 -9.98
C THR A 89 -13.81 -21.12 -9.09
N LYS A 90 -12.77 -20.28 -9.00
CA LYS A 90 -12.75 -19.04 -8.21
C LYS A 90 -12.15 -17.88 -9.02
N PRO A 91 -12.67 -16.66 -8.85
CA PRO A 91 -12.23 -15.51 -9.65
C PRO A 91 -10.77 -15.16 -9.37
N VAL A 92 -10.02 -14.87 -10.43
CA VAL A 92 -8.65 -14.35 -10.36
C VAL A 92 -8.71 -12.82 -10.52
N PHE A 93 -8.03 -12.10 -9.62
CA PHE A 93 -8.04 -10.64 -9.64
C PHE A 93 -6.93 -10.08 -10.55
N HIS A 94 -7.31 -9.37 -11.62
CA HIS A 94 -6.37 -8.83 -12.62
C HIS A 94 -6.10 -7.32 -12.50
N LYS A 95 -7.07 -6.52 -12.02
CA LYS A 95 -7.01 -5.05 -12.08
C LYS A 95 -6.28 -4.43 -10.86
N LYS A 96 -4.98 -4.69 -10.71
CA LYS A 96 -4.16 -4.13 -9.62
C LYS A 96 -3.87 -2.63 -9.83
N ALA A 97 -4.49 -1.78 -9.02
CA ALA A 97 -4.28 -0.32 -9.09
C ALA A 97 -3.20 0.23 -8.15
N LYS A 98 -2.90 -0.46 -7.04
CA LYS A 98 -1.96 0.04 -6.02
C LYS A 98 -0.53 -0.40 -6.33
N THR A 99 0.39 0.57 -6.37
CA THR A 99 1.82 0.35 -6.62
C THR A 99 2.62 0.03 -5.36
N THR A 100 2.16 0.47 -4.19
CA THR A 100 2.85 0.30 -2.90
C THR A 100 2.01 -0.51 -1.91
N LYS A 101 2.66 -1.06 -0.87
CA LYS A 101 2.01 -1.76 0.25
C LYS A 101 2.15 -0.92 1.52
N LYS A 102 1.32 -1.21 2.54
CA LYS A 102 1.55 -0.66 3.89
C LYS A 102 2.70 -1.47 4.51
N VAL A 103 3.76 -0.81 4.93
CA VAL A 103 4.85 -1.46 5.66
C VAL A 103 4.39 -1.73 7.08
N VAL A 104 4.52 -2.97 7.54
CA VAL A 104 4.23 -3.36 8.93
C VAL A 104 5.55 -3.63 9.62
N LEU A 105 5.74 -3.01 10.77
CA LEU A 105 6.88 -3.24 11.65
C LEU A 105 6.53 -4.31 12.66
N ARG A 106 7.46 -5.22 12.92
CA ARG A 106 7.44 -6.13 14.07
C ARG A 106 8.33 -5.53 15.16
N LEU A 107 7.73 -5.27 16.32
CA LEU A 107 8.40 -4.74 17.50
C LEU A 107 8.58 -5.88 18.49
N GLU A 108 9.81 -6.29 18.73
CA GLU A 108 10.16 -7.34 19.69
C GLU A 108 10.73 -6.72 20.96
N CYS A 109 10.08 -6.95 22.10
CA CYS A 109 10.56 -6.48 23.40
C CYS A 109 11.85 -7.21 23.78
N VAL A 110 12.87 -6.47 24.22
CA VAL A 110 14.14 -7.07 24.65
C VAL A 110 14.00 -7.90 25.94
N VAL A 111 13.06 -7.54 26.82
CA VAL A 111 12.88 -8.19 28.13
C VAL A 111 12.01 -9.45 28.01
N CYS A 112 10.74 -9.31 27.63
CA CYS A 112 9.79 -10.44 27.62
C CYS A 112 9.61 -11.10 26.23
N LYS A 113 10.36 -10.66 25.20
CA LYS A 113 10.30 -11.19 23.82
C LYS A 113 8.92 -11.16 23.15
N THR A 114 7.94 -10.47 23.75
CA THR A 114 6.62 -10.29 23.14
C THR A 114 6.72 -9.45 21.88
N LYS A 115 5.89 -9.79 20.89
CA LYS A 115 5.93 -9.18 19.55
C LYS A 115 4.66 -8.37 19.32
N ALA A 116 4.81 -7.09 19.01
CA ALA A 116 3.73 -6.20 18.60
C ALA A 116 3.86 -5.82 17.12
N GLN A 117 2.74 -5.58 16.44
CA GLN A 117 2.72 -5.14 15.05
C GLN A 117 2.27 -3.69 14.96
N LEU A 118 2.97 -2.88 14.17
CA LEU A 118 2.60 -1.49 13.90
C LEU A 118 2.60 -1.24 12.39
N ALA A 119 1.45 -0.84 11.85
CA ALA A 119 1.31 -0.52 10.43
C ALA A 119 1.61 0.96 10.16
N LEU A 120 2.49 1.22 9.19
CA LEU A 120 2.79 2.57 8.70
C LEU A 120 1.86 2.98 7.56
N LYS A 121 1.92 4.27 7.20
CA LYS A 121 1.35 4.78 5.94
C LYS A 121 2.09 4.16 4.74
N ARG A 122 1.47 4.20 3.56
CA ARG A 122 2.09 3.67 2.33
C ARG A 122 3.28 4.56 1.94
N CYS A 123 4.42 3.94 1.64
CA CYS A 123 5.63 4.57 1.15
C CYS A 123 6.17 3.76 -0.04
N LYS A 124 6.92 4.41 -0.94
CA LYS A 124 7.63 3.73 -2.05
C LYS A 124 8.97 3.18 -1.58
N HIS A 125 9.76 4.03 -0.92
CA HIS A 125 11.07 3.67 -0.37
C HIS A 125 10.97 3.62 1.16
N PHE A 126 11.43 2.51 1.74
CA PHE A 126 11.47 2.26 3.18
C PHE A 126 12.83 1.70 3.53
N GLU A 127 13.52 2.37 4.45
CA GLU A 127 14.80 1.95 4.98
C GLU A 127 14.73 1.79 6.50
N LEU A 128 15.47 0.81 7.02
CA LEU A 128 15.49 0.50 8.44
C LEU A 128 16.89 0.72 9.00
N GLY A 129 17.05 1.78 9.79
CA GLY A 129 18.33 2.18 10.40
C GLY A 129 19.30 2.79 9.40
N GLY A 130 18.81 3.60 8.46
CA GLY A 130 19.66 4.45 7.63
C GLY A 130 20.25 5.62 8.43
N ASP A 131 21.18 6.34 7.81
CA ASP A 131 21.85 7.46 8.46
C ASP A 131 20.90 8.64 8.69
N LYS A 132 21.13 9.35 9.79
CA LYS A 132 20.40 10.58 10.08
C LYS A 132 20.93 11.68 9.17
N LYS A 133 20.02 12.40 8.52
CA LYS A 133 20.37 13.55 7.69
C LYS A 133 21.06 14.61 8.54
N GLN A 134 22.27 15.01 8.13
CA GLN A 134 23.01 16.12 8.74
C GLN A 134 22.40 17.46 8.31
N LYS A 135 22.37 18.45 9.22
CA LYS A 135 21.83 19.78 8.93
C LYS A 135 22.95 20.67 8.36
N GLY A 136 22.67 21.36 7.25
CA GLY A 136 23.53 22.42 6.72
C GLY A 136 24.80 21.97 6.00
N GLN A 137 24.91 20.69 5.61
CA GLN A 137 26.05 20.26 4.79
C GLN A 137 25.85 20.64 3.33
N ALA A 138 26.95 21.08 2.70
CA ALA A 138 26.99 21.33 1.27
C ALA A 138 26.75 20.01 0.51
N LEU A 139 25.92 20.08 -0.52
CA LEU A 139 25.76 18.98 -1.46
C LEU A 139 27.10 18.81 -2.19
N GLN A 140 27.65 17.60 -2.16
CA GLN A 140 28.78 17.22 -3.00
C GLN A 140 28.25 17.08 -4.42
N PHE A 141 28.83 17.83 -5.37
CA PHE A 141 28.49 17.79 -6.79
C PHE A 141 29.39 16.80 -7.53
#